data_AF-A0A6G1MB27-F1
#
_entry.id   AF-A0A6G1MB27-F1
#
_cell.length_a   1.000
_cell.length_b   1.000
_cell.length_c   1.000
_cell.angle_alpha   90.00
_cell.angle_beta   90.00
_cell.angle_gamma   90.00
#
_symmetry.space_group_name_H-M   'P 1'
#
loop_
_entity.id
_entity.type
_entity.pdbx_description
1 polymer ?
#
loop_
_entity_poly.entity_id
_entity_poly.type
_entity_poly.pdbx_seq_one_letter_code
_entity_poly.pdbx_strand_id
1 'polypeptide(L)'
;MGWLWGSSGSSSSGNDKDKAPDSKKPISNLDPSLDDYFKSSTPKDDKPTVPPPAEEPLPELKVVDWSKKLEDQQQDDSEPPPPHSLSAYGDRYQEYWATYRGPRGIRADGPEAQMREIVEGMKQKRFLIGNAARENCSFEEEAMFDCYKNGSWWQTLMMCRAESQRFGKCQEQQKEFLKALGYLSEPGRDPVVEERIQMHADKLFRQQLAQDDATIAALKSGQNIGEAVAKIKAQQASENPAPIQKDT
;
A
#
# COMPACT_ATOMS: atom_id res chain seq x y z
N MET A 1 4.34 17.32 -7.98
CA MET A 1 2.87 17.42 -8.16
C MET A 1 2.61 18.01 -9.53
N GLY A 2 1.92 17.28 -10.42
CA GLY A 2 1.62 17.74 -11.77
C GLY A 2 1.47 16.56 -12.71
N TRP A 3 0.26 15.99 -12.71
CA TRP A 3 -0.14 14.81 -13.46
C TRP A 3 -0.21 15.19 -14.94
N LEU A 4 0.70 14.68 -15.77
CA LEU A 4 0.56 14.73 -17.23
C LEU A 4 0.06 13.38 -17.73
N TRP A 5 -1.26 13.31 -17.92
CA TRP A 5 -1.89 12.35 -18.82
C TRP A 5 -1.35 12.59 -20.23
N GLY A 6 -1.08 11.49 -20.92
CA GLY A 6 -0.30 11.42 -22.14
C GLY A 6 -0.82 12.19 -23.35
N SER A 7 0.17 12.67 -24.09
CA SER A 7 0.15 12.91 -25.53
C SER A 7 -0.32 11.66 -26.29
N SER A 8 -1.32 11.85 -27.14
CA SER A 8 -1.42 11.12 -28.40
C SER A 8 -1.80 12.11 -29.52
N GLY A 9 -0.78 12.68 -30.17
CA GLY A 9 -0.86 12.94 -31.62
C GLY A 9 -0.38 11.70 -32.37
N SER A 10 -0.58 11.49 -33.66
CA SER A 10 -1.42 12.08 -34.70
C SER A 10 -1.06 11.31 -35.99
N SER A 11 -2.03 10.75 -36.72
CA SER A 11 -1.94 10.40 -38.15
C SER A 11 -3.22 9.65 -38.55
N SER A 12 -3.89 9.80 -39.68
CA SER A 12 -3.78 10.68 -40.84
C SER A 12 -4.96 10.30 -41.76
N SER A 13 -5.57 11.28 -42.43
CA SER A 13 -6.38 11.17 -43.66
C SER A 13 -7.75 10.48 -43.63
N GLY A 14 -8.78 11.28 -43.93
CA GLY A 14 -10.09 10.82 -44.41
C GLY A 14 -11.15 11.92 -44.23
N ASN A 15 -11.44 12.67 -45.29
CA ASN A 15 -12.44 13.74 -45.35
C ASN A 15 -13.85 13.27 -44.94
N ASP A 16 -14.59 14.09 -44.18
CA ASP A 16 -15.77 14.83 -44.68
C ASP A 16 -16.53 15.57 -43.56
N LYS A 17 -16.62 16.89 -43.76
CA LYS A 17 -17.73 17.83 -43.54
C LYS A 17 -18.75 17.66 -42.39
N ASP A 18 -18.88 18.79 -41.67
CA ASP A 18 -20.11 19.34 -41.09
C ASP A 18 -20.70 18.69 -39.82
N LYS A 19 -20.14 19.06 -38.65
CA LYS A 19 -20.85 19.66 -37.50
C LYS A 19 -19.94 19.67 -36.28
N ALA A 20 -19.74 20.85 -35.67
CA ALA A 20 -19.13 20.97 -34.36
C ALA A 20 -20.01 20.28 -33.30
N PRO A 21 -19.48 19.35 -32.47
CA PRO A 21 -20.15 18.95 -31.25
C PRO A 21 -19.54 19.70 -30.06
N ASP A 22 -20.41 20.43 -29.36
CA ASP A 22 -20.13 21.07 -28.08
C ASP A 22 -19.41 20.14 -27.11
N SER A 23 -18.39 20.66 -26.45
CA SER A 23 -17.56 20.02 -25.43
C SER A 23 -18.28 19.75 -24.09
N LYS A 24 -19.56 19.39 -24.15
CA LYS A 24 -20.39 18.98 -23.01
C LYS A 24 -21.09 17.67 -23.35
N LYS A 25 -20.41 16.53 -23.15
CA LYS A 25 -20.93 15.21 -22.75
C LYS A 25 -19.97 14.08 -23.17
N PRO A 26 -18.93 13.77 -22.38
CA PRO A 26 -18.17 12.52 -22.53
C PRO A 26 -18.94 11.27 -22.06
N ILE A 27 -20.22 11.42 -21.68
CA ILE A 27 -21.06 10.41 -21.00
C ILE A 27 -22.19 9.85 -21.87
N SER A 28 -22.31 10.28 -23.14
CA SER A 28 -23.40 9.83 -24.02
C SER A 28 -23.28 8.37 -24.50
N ASN A 29 -22.24 7.65 -24.10
CA ASN A 29 -22.00 6.24 -24.44
C ASN A 29 -22.09 5.30 -23.21
N LEU A 30 -22.68 5.73 -22.09
CA LEU A 30 -22.94 4.85 -20.95
C LEU A 30 -24.28 4.11 -21.10
N ASP A 31 -24.33 2.89 -20.57
CA ASP A 31 -25.56 2.10 -20.43
C ASP A 31 -26.58 2.90 -19.59
N PRO A 32 -27.84 3.09 -20.07
CA PRO A 32 -28.84 3.91 -19.39
C PRO A 32 -29.15 3.47 -17.95
N SER A 33 -28.85 2.23 -17.57
CA SER A 33 -29.00 1.74 -16.19
C SER A 33 -27.99 2.35 -15.20
N LEU A 34 -26.85 2.86 -15.66
CA LEU A 34 -25.82 3.47 -14.82
C LEU A 34 -26.09 4.95 -14.55
N ASP A 35 -26.73 5.65 -15.49
CA ASP A 35 -27.11 7.05 -15.34
C ASP A 35 -28.04 7.28 -14.15
N ASP A 36 -28.96 6.35 -13.90
CA ASP A 36 -29.89 6.43 -12.78
C ASP A 36 -29.18 6.17 -11.44
N TYR A 37 -28.20 5.26 -11.44
CA TYR A 37 -27.35 5.03 -10.27
C TYR A 37 -26.55 6.28 -9.91
N PHE A 38 -25.88 6.92 -10.87
CA PHE A 38 -25.09 8.12 -10.62
C PHE A 38 -25.94 9.29 -10.12
N LYS A 39 -27.13 9.50 -10.71
CA LYS A 39 -28.06 10.54 -10.22
C LYS A 39 -28.57 10.25 -8.81
N SER A 40 -28.71 8.98 -8.44
CA SER A 40 -29.14 8.57 -7.10
C SER A 40 -28.02 8.65 -6.06
N SER A 41 -26.77 8.45 -6.48
CA SER A 41 -25.63 8.29 -5.58
C SER A 41 -24.79 9.56 -5.40
N THR A 42 -25.03 10.63 -6.17
CA THR A 42 -24.38 11.92 -5.94
C THR A 42 -24.99 12.57 -4.68
N PRO A 43 -24.20 12.75 -3.60
CA PRO A 43 -24.65 13.49 -2.44
C PRO A 43 -25.02 14.90 -2.87
N LYS A 44 -26.23 15.35 -2.53
CA LYS A 44 -26.61 16.75 -2.72
C LYS A 44 -25.74 17.59 -1.78
N ASP A 45 -25.07 18.59 -2.31
CA ASP A 45 -24.30 19.58 -1.55
C ASP A 45 -25.25 20.44 -0.71
N ASP A 46 -25.75 19.89 0.40
CA ASP A 46 -26.36 20.66 1.47
C ASP A 46 -25.21 21.35 2.22
N LYS A 47 -24.85 22.54 1.73
CA LYS A 47 -23.90 23.43 2.40
C LYS A 47 -24.48 23.80 3.77
N PRO A 48 -23.89 23.39 4.91
CA PRO A 48 -24.37 23.82 6.21
C PRO A 48 -24.03 25.32 6.35
N THR A 49 -25.06 26.16 6.36
CA THR A 49 -24.93 27.54 6.81
C THR A 49 -24.73 27.50 8.31
N VAL A 50 -23.48 27.50 8.75
CA VAL A 50 -23.12 27.78 10.15
C VAL A 50 -23.34 29.28 10.38
N PRO A 51 -24.21 29.69 11.32
CA PRO A 51 -24.31 31.11 11.69
C PRO A 51 -22.97 31.58 12.30
N PRO A 52 -22.54 32.82 12.01
CA PRO A 52 -21.30 33.35 12.59
C PRO A 52 -21.38 33.37 14.12
N PRO A 53 -20.30 32.98 14.84
CA PRO A 53 -20.24 33.13 16.29
C PRO A 53 -20.33 34.61 16.68
N ALA A 54 -21.10 34.91 17.72
CA ALA A 54 -21.11 36.22 18.35
C ALA A 54 -19.75 36.48 19.02
N GLU A 55 -19.14 37.63 18.73
CA GLU A 55 -17.93 38.11 19.41
C GLU A 55 -18.26 38.51 20.86
N GLU A 56 -17.79 37.72 21.82
CA GLU A 56 -17.55 38.21 23.18
C GLU A 56 -16.09 38.67 23.29
N PRO A 57 -15.80 39.82 23.94
CA PRO A 57 -14.44 40.33 24.04
C PRO A 57 -13.60 39.48 25.00
N LEU A 58 -12.52 38.87 24.48
CA LEU A 58 -11.48 38.26 25.31
C LEU A 58 -10.68 39.34 26.06
N PRO A 59 -10.27 39.09 27.32
CA PRO A 59 -9.33 39.96 28.02
C PRO A 59 -7.95 39.92 27.35
N GLU A 60 -7.39 41.11 27.16
CA GLU A 60 -6.11 41.38 26.52
C GLU A 60 -4.94 40.74 27.31
N LEU A 61 -4.38 39.65 26.78
CA LEU A 61 -3.15 39.05 27.29
C LEU A 61 -1.95 39.85 26.76
N LYS A 62 -1.23 40.51 27.67
CA LYS A 62 0.03 41.19 27.36
C LYS A 62 1.07 40.16 26.92
N VAL A 63 1.46 40.22 25.65
CA VAL A 63 2.58 39.48 25.09
C VAL A 63 3.86 40.06 25.69
N VAL A 64 4.55 39.29 26.53
CA VAL A 64 5.94 39.56 26.90
C VAL A 64 6.79 38.99 25.77
N ASP A 65 7.67 39.83 25.22
CA ASP A 65 8.55 39.49 24.11
C ASP A 65 9.67 38.54 24.57
N TRP A 66 9.56 37.25 24.24
CA TRP A 66 10.56 36.23 24.58
C TRP A 66 11.68 36.11 23.53
N SER A 67 11.75 37.03 22.56
CA SER A 67 12.63 36.93 21.40
C SER A 67 14.12 37.23 21.68
N LYS A 68 14.55 37.42 22.93
CA LYS A 68 15.91 37.89 23.23
C LYS A 68 16.74 37.02 24.18
N LYS A 69 16.34 35.77 24.46
CA LYS A 69 17.14 34.89 25.31
C LYS A 69 17.26 33.46 24.76
N LEU A 70 17.73 33.33 23.52
CA LEU A 70 18.08 32.02 22.94
C LEU A 70 19.55 31.87 22.55
N GLU A 71 20.41 32.85 22.87
CA GLU A 71 21.82 32.82 22.46
C GLU A 71 22.80 32.38 23.55
N ASP A 72 22.34 32.03 24.76
CA ASP A 72 23.27 31.75 25.86
C ASP A 72 22.74 30.67 26.80
N GLN A 73 22.73 29.41 26.33
CA GLN A 73 22.75 28.23 27.20
C GLN A 73 23.41 27.06 26.47
N GLN A 74 24.72 27.18 26.32
CA GLN A 74 25.61 26.03 26.24
C GLN A 74 26.57 26.12 27.43
N GLN A 75 26.05 25.88 28.64
CA GLN A 75 26.90 25.84 29.82
C GLN A 75 26.41 24.78 30.81
N ASP A 76 27.31 23.82 31.02
CA ASP A 76 27.42 22.82 32.09
C ASP A 76 26.22 22.55 33.00
N ASP A 77 25.78 21.28 32.96
CA ASP A 77 24.97 20.61 33.97
C ASP A 77 25.71 20.58 35.32
N SER A 78 25.58 21.63 36.16
CA SER A 78 26.01 21.58 37.58
C SER A 78 25.33 22.57 38.52
N GLU A 79 24.30 23.31 38.11
CA GLU A 79 23.62 24.27 39.01
C GLU A 79 22.17 23.86 39.30
N PRO A 80 21.74 23.81 40.58
CA PRO A 80 20.35 23.50 40.91
C PRO A 80 19.42 24.59 40.31
N PRO A 81 18.21 24.21 39.86
CA PRO A 81 17.31 25.14 39.20
C PRO A 81 16.97 26.32 40.13
N PRO A 82 16.80 27.54 39.59
CA PRO A 82 16.56 28.73 40.39
C PRO A 82 15.30 28.58 41.27
N PRO A 83 15.30 29.14 42.49
CA PRO A 83 14.17 29.04 43.40
C PRO A 83 12.93 29.71 42.77
N HIS A 84 11.86 28.93 42.67
CA HIS A 84 10.62 29.22 41.93
C HIS A 84 9.68 30.22 42.63
N SER A 85 10.23 31.04 43.53
CA SER A 85 9.50 32.06 44.30
C SER A 85 8.97 33.24 43.45
N LEU A 86 9.19 33.22 42.14
CA LEU A 86 8.72 34.24 41.19
C LEU A 86 7.49 33.81 40.38
N SER A 87 7.00 32.58 40.53
CA SER A 87 5.79 32.15 39.82
C SER A 87 4.52 32.60 40.56
N ALA A 88 3.53 33.11 39.83
CA ALA A 88 2.22 33.51 40.39
C ALA A 88 1.45 32.35 41.07
N TYR A 89 1.89 31.12 40.84
CA TYR A 89 1.30 29.90 41.41
C TYR A 89 2.05 29.38 42.65
N GLY A 90 3.14 30.06 43.06
CA GLY A 90 3.96 29.70 44.20
C GLY A 90 4.45 28.25 44.15
N ASP A 91 4.43 27.57 45.30
CA ASP A 91 4.97 26.22 45.46
C ASP A 91 3.99 25.11 45.05
N ARG A 92 2.79 25.48 44.60
CA ARG A 92 1.66 24.56 44.45
C ARG A 92 1.87 23.45 43.43
N TYR A 93 2.78 23.66 42.48
CA TYR A 93 3.09 22.68 41.44
C TYR A 93 4.53 22.14 41.51
N GLN A 94 5.29 22.47 42.56
CA GLN A 94 6.71 22.07 42.69
C GLN A 94 6.89 20.56 42.51
N GLU A 95 6.05 19.76 43.16
CA GLU A 95 6.14 18.30 43.13
C GLU A 95 5.83 17.72 41.74
N TYR A 96 4.91 18.36 41.01
CA TYR A 96 4.58 17.99 39.63
C TYR A 96 5.73 18.27 38.67
N TRP A 97 6.40 19.44 38.80
CA TRP A 97 7.53 19.80 37.96
C TRP A 97 8.82 19.05 38.34
N ALA A 98 9.04 18.78 39.62
CA ALA A 98 10.18 17.97 40.10
C ALA A 98 10.10 16.53 39.56
N THR A 99 8.88 16.00 39.42
CA THR A 99 8.64 14.67 38.85
C THR A 99 8.45 14.71 37.33
N TYR A 100 8.33 15.90 36.72
CA TYR A 100 8.17 16.08 35.28
C TYR A 100 9.46 15.67 34.56
N ARG A 101 9.50 14.40 34.16
CA ARG A 101 10.37 13.94 33.09
C ARG A 101 9.72 14.42 31.78
N GLY A 102 9.95 15.68 31.41
CA GLY A 102 9.71 16.11 30.01
C GLY A 102 10.35 15.08 29.07
N PRO A 103 9.81 14.84 27.87
CA PRO A 103 10.03 13.60 27.10
C PRO A 103 11.52 13.27 26.97
N ARG A 104 12.03 12.53 27.95
CA ARG A 104 13.46 12.25 28.10
C ARG A 104 13.75 11.09 27.17
N GLY A 105 14.29 11.42 25.99
CA GLY A 105 14.76 10.45 25.01
C GLY A 105 13.83 10.25 23.81
N ILE A 106 12.62 10.80 23.84
CA ILE A 106 11.79 10.93 22.63
C ILE A 106 11.88 12.40 22.26
N ARG A 107 12.91 12.77 21.48
CA ARG A 107 12.67 13.87 20.54
C ARG A 107 11.48 13.37 19.75
N ALA A 108 10.31 13.97 19.97
CA ALA A 108 9.21 13.77 19.05
C ALA A 108 9.73 14.34 17.74
N ASP A 109 10.31 13.44 16.96
CA ASP A 109 10.66 13.68 15.58
C ASP A 109 9.48 14.44 15.00
N GLY A 110 9.76 15.62 14.45
CA GLY A 110 8.72 16.48 13.91
C GLY A 110 7.83 15.66 12.97
N PRO A 111 6.59 16.10 12.70
CA PRO A 111 5.65 15.34 11.87
C PRO A 111 6.27 14.87 10.52
N GLU A 112 7.26 15.59 10.00
CA GLU A 112 8.05 15.19 8.84
C GLU A 112 8.91 13.92 9.06
N ALA A 113 9.61 13.79 10.19
CA ALA A 113 10.47 12.66 10.47
C ALA A 113 9.67 11.38 10.78
N GLN A 114 8.54 11.48 11.47
CA GLN A 114 7.58 10.36 11.62
C GLN A 114 7.05 9.89 10.26
N MET A 115 6.74 10.81 9.35
CA MET A 115 6.28 10.45 8.01
C MET A 115 7.38 9.74 7.20
N ARG A 116 8.64 10.16 7.35
CA ARG A 116 9.78 9.49 6.71
C ARG A 116 9.91 8.05 7.22
N GLU A 117 9.82 7.83 8.53
CA GLU A 117 9.88 6.50 9.14
C GLU A 117 8.76 5.58 8.62
N ILE A 118 7.52 6.06 8.54
CA ILE A 118 6.39 5.28 8.02
C ILE A 118 6.63 4.90 6.55
N VAL A 119 7.11 5.84 5.73
CA VAL A 119 7.42 5.60 4.32
C VAL A 119 8.55 4.58 4.16
N GLU A 120 9.59 4.68 4.99
CA GLU A 120 10.70 3.73 5.00
C GLU A 120 10.25 2.33 5.43
N GLY A 121 9.43 2.22 6.47
CA GLY A 121 8.80 0.96 6.88
C GLY A 121 7.96 0.33 5.76
N MET A 122 7.16 1.13 5.04
CA MET A 122 6.40 0.66 3.88
C MET A 122 7.31 0.18 2.74
N LYS A 123 8.42 0.87 2.46
CA LYS A 123 9.40 0.46 1.44
C LYS A 123 10.08 -0.84 1.83
N GLN A 124 10.52 -0.97 3.08
CA GLN A 124 11.14 -2.18 3.60
C GLN A 124 10.19 -3.37 3.51
N LYS A 125 8.93 -3.20 3.92
CA LYS A 125 7.91 -4.23 3.78
C LYS A 125 7.72 -4.67 2.32
N ARG A 126 7.63 -3.72 1.38
CA ARG A 126 7.53 -4.03 -0.06
C ARG A 126 8.74 -4.79 -0.58
N PHE A 127 9.94 -4.44 -0.12
CA PHE A 127 11.17 -5.13 -0.48
C PHE A 127 11.17 -6.58 0.04
N LEU A 128 10.82 -6.79 1.31
CA LEU A 128 10.77 -8.13 1.91
C LEU A 128 9.69 -9.02 1.28
N ILE A 129 8.50 -8.48 1.01
CA ILE A 129 7.47 -9.19 0.23
C ILE A 129 8.00 -9.55 -1.17
N GLY A 130 8.73 -8.63 -1.80
CA GLY A 130 9.35 -8.87 -3.11
C GLY A 130 10.37 -10.01 -3.10
N ASN A 131 11.19 -10.11 -2.04
CA ASN A 131 12.16 -11.19 -1.89
C ASN A 131 11.46 -12.54 -1.63
N ALA A 132 10.49 -12.59 -0.72
CA ALA A 132 9.71 -13.80 -0.46
C ALA A 132 8.97 -14.29 -1.72
N ALA A 133 8.41 -13.37 -2.51
CA ALA A 133 7.79 -13.70 -3.79
C ALA A 133 8.80 -14.28 -4.80
N ARG A 134 10.04 -13.79 -4.80
CA ARG A 134 11.11 -14.29 -5.68
C ARG A 134 11.56 -15.68 -5.26
N GLU A 135 11.68 -15.94 -3.96
CA GLU A 135 12.00 -17.26 -3.41
C GLU A 135 10.95 -18.29 -3.82
N ASN A 136 9.66 -17.93 -3.81
CA ASN A 136 8.59 -18.80 -4.30
C ASN A 136 8.66 -19.05 -5.82
N CYS A 137 9.15 -18.08 -6.60
CA CYS A 137 9.27 -18.14 -8.06
C CYS A 137 10.66 -18.57 -8.56
N SER A 138 11.41 -19.32 -7.76
CA SER A 138 12.80 -19.68 -8.06
C SER A 138 12.93 -20.50 -9.34
N PHE A 139 11.94 -21.34 -9.66
CA PHE A 139 11.95 -22.16 -10.88
C PHE A 139 11.76 -21.33 -12.14
N GLU A 140 10.88 -20.33 -12.11
CA GLU A 140 10.70 -19.38 -13.21
C GLU A 140 11.92 -18.47 -13.37
N GLU A 141 12.58 -18.12 -12.26
CA GLU A 141 13.85 -17.40 -12.28
C GLU A 141 14.97 -18.21 -12.93
N GLU A 142 15.11 -19.49 -12.57
CA GLU A 142 16.06 -20.41 -13.18
C GLU A 142 15.79 -20.55 -14.68
N ALA A 143 14.53 -20.75 -15.09
CA ALA A 143 14.17 -20.84 -16.50
C ALA A 143 14.51 -19.56 -17.30
N MET A 144 14.31 -18.38 -16.70
CA MET A 144 14.70 -17.12 -17.31
C MET A 144 16.22 -17.01 -17.46
N PHE A 145 16.96 -17.38 -16.41
CA PHE A 145 18.42 -17.35 -16.40
C PHE A 145 19.02 -18.35 -17.39
N ASP A 146 18.44 -19.54 -17.49
CA ASP A 146 18.80 -20.56 -18.46
C ASP A 146 18.56 -20.08 -19.89
N CYS A 147 17.50 -19.33 -20.16
CA CYS A 147 17.30 -18.71 -21.47
C CYS A 147 18.41 -17.70 -21.81
N TYR A 148 18.84 -16.88 -20.84
CA TYR A 148 19.95 -15.93 -21.09
C TYR A 148 21.29 -16.63 -21.32
N LYS A 149 21.51 -17.79 -20.68
CA LYS A 149 22.77 -18.53 -20.79
C LYS A 149 22.83 -19.47 -21.99
N ASN A 150 21.79 -20.26 -22.19
CA ASN A 150 21.75 -21.40 -23.09
C ASN A 150 20.66 -21.26 -24.18
N GLY A 151 19.96 -20.14 -24.24
CA GLY A 151 18.86 -19.92 -25.17
C GLY A 151 19.27 -19.80 -26.64
N SER A 152 18.28 -19.94 -27.52
CA SER A 152 18.47 -19.66 -28.95
C SER A 152 18.85 -18.21 -29.18
N TRP A 153 19.67 -17.94 -30.20
CA TRP A 153 20.05 -16.59 -30.60
C TRP A 153 18.85 -15.63 -30.79
N TRP A 154 17.74 -16.15 -31.31
CA TRP A 154 16.48 -15.39 -31.43
C TRP A 154 15.86 -15.04 -30.07
N GLN A 155 15.90 -15.96 -29.11
CA GLN A 155 15.37 -15.73 -27.76
C GLN A 155 16.22 -14.71 -27.02
N THR A 156 17.54 -14.79 -27.13
CA THR A 156 18.46 -13.81 -26.56
C THR A 156 18.28 -12.43 -27.19
N LEU A 157 18.09 -12.36 -28.51
CA LEU A 157 17.79 -11.09 -29.21
C LEU A 157 16.48 -10.46 -28.72
N MET A 158 15.48 -11.30 -28.42
CA MET A 158 14.21 -10.87 -27.83
C MET A 158 14.27 -10.74 -26.30
N MET A 159 15.46 -10.75 -25.71
CA MET A 159 15.69 -10.61 -24.26
C MET A 159 14.91 -11.62 -23.41
N CYS A 160 14.73 -12.85 -23.89
CA CYS A 160 14.00 -13.92 -23.20
C CYS A 160 12.60 -13.47 -22.73
N ARG A 161 11.87 -12.77 -23.62
CA ARG A 161 10.59 -12.14 -23.30
C ARG A 161 9.55 -13.11 -22.73
N ALA A 162 9.49 -14.36 -23.23
CA ALA A 162 8.49 -15.32 -22.77
C ALA A 162 8.76 -15.77 -21.33
N GLU A 163 10.01 -16.09 -21.03
CA GLU A 163 10.48 -16.51 -19.71
C GLU A 163 10.41 -15.34 -18.72
N SER A 164 10.83 -14.14 -19.13
CA SER A 164 10.70 -12.92 -18.35
C SER A 164 9.24 -12.60 -18.01
N GLN A 165 8.31 -12.79 -18.95
CA GLN A 165 6.88 -12.60 -18.70
C GLN A 165 6.32 -13.64 -17.71
N ARG A 166 6.75 -14.89 -17.80
CA ARG A 166 6.34 -15.95 -16.85
C ARG A 166 6.81 -15.62 -15.43
N PHE A 167 8.08 -15.26 -15.27
CA PHE A 167 8.64 -14.83 -13.99
C PHE A 167 7.93 -13.60 -13.43
N GLY A 168 7.66 -12.59 -14.29
CA GLY A 168 6.93 -11.39 -13.90
C GLY A 168 5.53 -11.69 -13.37
N LYS A 169 4.79 -12.56 -14.06
CA LYS A 169 3.45 -13.01 -13.63
C LYS A 169 3.50 -13.76 -12.30
N CYS A 170 4.43 -14.69 -12.13
CA CYS A 170 4.63 -15.42 -10.88
C CYS A 170 4.88 -14.43 -9.73
N GLN A 171 5.82 -13.49 -9.90
CA GLN A 171 6.11 -12.50 -8.87
C GLN A 171 4.92 -11.61 -8.51
N GLU A 172 4.12 -11.19 -9.50
CA GLU A 172 2.95 -10.36 -9.27
C GLU A 172 1.89 -11.11 -8.46
N GLN A 173 1.55 -12.34 -8.87
CA GLN A 173 0.56 -13.17 -8.17
C GLN A 173 1.02 -13.54 -6.76
N GLN A 174 2.29 -13.90 -6.58
CA GLN A 174 2.86 -14.21 -5.26
C GLN A 174 2.83 -13.00 -4.32
N LYS A 175 3.14 -11.79 -4.82
CA LYS A 175 3.04 -10.56 -4.02
C LYS A 175 1.61 -10.33 -3.54
N GLU A 176 0.62 -10.56 -4.39
CA GLU A 176 -0.79 -10.44 -4.00
C GLU A 176 -1.21 -11.50 -2.98
N PHE A 177 -0.76 -12.76 -3.13
CA PHE A 177 -1.03 -13.80 -2.14
C PHE A 177 -0.38 -13.54 -0.78
N LEU A 178 0.89 -13.14 -0.76
CA LEU A 178 1.59 -12.78 0.48
C LEU A 178 0.90 -11.61 1.18
N LYS A 179 0.47 -10.58 0.44
CA LYS A 179 -0.30 -9.46 1.01
C LYS A 179 -1.65 -9.94 1.56
N ALA A 180 -2.38 -10.76 0.82
CA ALA A 180 -3.70 -11.26 1.20
C ALA A 180 -3.66 -12.15 2.45
N LEU A 181 -2.60 -12.96 2.59
CA LEU A 181 -2.36 -13.81 3.76
C LEU A 181 -1.79 -13.05 4.97
N GLY A 182 -1.46 -11.76 4.80
CA GLY A 182 -0.95 -10.92 5.87
C GLY A 182 0.53 -11.14 6.19
N TYR A 183 1.35 -11.50 5.20
CA TYR A 183 2.80 -11.58 5.37
C TYR A 183 3.35 -10.22 5.81
N LEU A 184 4.10 -10.20 6.93
CA LEU A 184 4.64 -8.98 7.55
C LEU A 184 3.57 -7.91 7.88
N SER A 185 2.33 -8.34 8.14
CA SER A 185 1.26 -7.44 8.59
C SER A 185 1.35 -7.12 10.08
N GLU A 186 1.85 -8.06 10.88
CA GLU A 186 1.91 -7.97 12.32
C GLU A 186 3.36 -7.77 12.78
N PRO A 187 3.69 -6.66 13.45
CA PRO A 187 5.04 -6.42 13.93
C PRO A 187 5.38 -7.42 15.03
N GLY A 188 6.53 -8.08 14.92
CA GLY A 188 7.01 -9.04 15.92
C GLY A 188 6.39 -10.44 15.84
N ARG A 189 5.69 -10.78 14.75
CA ARG A 189 5.24 -12.15 14.49
C ARG A 189 6.44 -13.10 14.39
N ASP A 190 6.27 -14.31 14.91
CA ASP A 190 7.28 -15.36 14.89
C ASP A 190 7.68 -15.72 13.44
N PRO A 191 8.99 -15.79 13.10
CA PRO A 191 9.45 -16.08 11.74
C PRO A 191 8.96 -17.40 11.18
N VAL A 192 8.70 -18.42 12.01
CA VAL A 192 8.18 -19.72 11.53
C VAL A 192 6.75 -19.59 11.00
N VAL A 193 5.97 -18.67 11.56
CA VAL A 193 4.61 -18.38 11.06
C VAL A 193 4.68 -17.65 9.72
N GLU A 194 5.60 -16.70 9.58
CA GLU A 194 5.83 -15.98 8.32
C GLU A 194 6.33 -16.94 7.21
N GLU A 195 7.22 -17.87 7.53
CA GLU A 195 7.65 -18.94 6.61
C GLU A 195 6.48 -19.83 6.21
N ARG A 196 5.60 -20.20 7.15
CA ARG A 196 4.38 -20.96 6.83
C ARG A 196 3.47 -20.20 5.87
N ILE A 197 3.32 -18.89 6.06
CA ILE A 197 2.54 -18.03 5.15
C ILE A 197 3.17 -18.03 3.77
N GLN A 198 4.49 -17.90 3.67
CA GLN A 198 5.21 -17.93 2.41
C GLN A 198 5.03 -19.27 1.67
N MET A 199 5.18 -20.39 2.37
CA MET A 199 4.95 -21.73 1.82
C MET A 199 3.49 -21.96 1.43
N HIS A 200 2.55 -21.37 2.17
CA HIS A 200 1.13 -21.45 1.83
C HIS A 200 0.77 -20.64 0.59
N ALA A 201 1.36 -19.45 0.43
CA ALA A 201 1.23 -18.64 -0.77
C ALA A 201 1.71 -19.40 -2.01
N ASP A 202 2.86 -20.05 -1.92
CA ASP A 202 3.40 -20.89 -3.00
C ASP A 202 2.44 -22.03 -3.37
N LYS A 203 1.97 -22.78 -2.37
CA LYS A 203 0.99 -23.84 -2.59
C LYS A 203 -0.26 -23.34 -3.31
N LEU A 204 -0.80 -22.19 -2.89
CA LEU A 204 -2.01 -21.63 -3.46
C LEU A 204 -1.79 -21.17 -4.91
N PHE A 205 -0.61 -20.64 -5.23
CA PHE A 205 -0.22 -20.32 -6.60
C PHE A 205 -0.18 -21.56 -7.50
N ARG A 206 0.43 -22.66 -7.05
CA ARG A 206 0.42 -23.93 -7.83
C ARG A 206 -1.00 -24.47 -8.04
N GLN A 207 -1.87 -24.30 -7.04
CA GLN A 207 -3.27 -24.67 -7.19
C GLN A 207 -3.98 -23.82 -8.24
N GLN A 208 -3.72 -22.51 -8.26
CA GLN A 208 -4.24 -21.61 -9.27
C GLN A 208 -3.76 -22.00 -10.67
N LEU A 209 -2.46 -22.28 -10.86
CA LEU A 209 -1.92 -22.69 -12.15
C LEU A 209 -2.61 -23.94 -12.70
N ALA A 210 -2.84 -24.96 -11.86
CA ALA A 210 -3.54 -26.16 -12.27
C ALA A 210 -5.02 -25.90 -12.64
N GLN A 211 -5.66 -24.92 -11.99
CA GLN A 211 -7.01 -24.48 -12.37
C GLN A 211 -6.97 -23.77 -13.73
N ASP A 212 -6.04 -22.84 -13.93
CA ASP A 212 -5.85 -22.12 -15.19
C ASP A 212 -5.59 -23.09 -16.34
N ASP A 213 -4.70 -24.07 -16.17
CA ASP A 213 -4.41 -25.09 -17.18
C ASP A 213 -5.67 -25.93 -17.52
N ALA A 214 -6.48 -26.26 -16.52
CA ALA A 214 -7.74 -26.97 -16.75
C ALA A 214 -8.76 -26.10 -17.49
N THR A 215 -8.83 -24.79 -17.21
CA THR A 215 -9.68 -23.88 -18.00
C THR A 215 -9.23 -23.84 -19.47
N ILE A 216 -7.92 -23.75 -19.72
CA ILE A 216 -7.36 -23.70 -21.06
C ILE A 216 -7.63 -25.03 -21.79
N ALA A 217 -7.48 -26.17 -21.11
CA ALA A 217 -7.78 -27.48 -21.69
C ALA A 217 -9.27 -27.66 -22.00
N ALA A 218 -10.16 -27.20 -21.12
CA ALA A 218 -11.61 -27.24 -21.35
C ALA A 218 -12.01 -26.36 -22.53
N LEU A 219 -11.46 -25.14 -22.62
CA LEU A 219 -11.68 -24.22 -23.75
C LEU A 219 -11.22 -24.83 -25.08
N LYS A 220 -10.06 -25.49 -25.10
CA LYS A 220 -9.53 -26.15 -26.31
C LYS A 220 -10.35 -27.37 -26.75
N SER A 221 -10.91 -28.11 -25.78
CA SER A 221 -11.69 -29.33 -26.03
C SER A 221 -13.20 -29.09 -26.18
N GLY A 222 -13.67 -27.86 -25.95
CA GLY A 222 -15.10 -27.53 -25.95
C GLY A 222 -15.88 -28.11 -24.76
N GLN A 223 -15.18 -28.48 -23.69
CA GLN A 223 -15.79 -29.00 -22.46
C GLN A 223 -16.27 -27.88 -21.54
N ASN A 224 -17.16 -28.20 -20.60
CA ASN A 224 -17.61 -27.24 -19.60
C ASN A 224 -16.46 -26.85 -18.64
N ILE A 225 -16.14 -25.56 -18.60
CA ILE A 225 -15.03 -25.01 -17.78
C ILE A 225 -15.27 -25.25 -16.29
N GLY A 226 -16.51 -25.05 -15.81
CA GLY A 226 -16.85 -25.19 -14.40
C GLY A 226 -16.66 -26.62 -13.91
N GLU A 227 -17.06 -27.61 -14.72
CA GLU A 227 -16.86 -29.02 -14.41
C GLU A 227 -15.37 -29.41 -14.40
N ALA A 228 -14.59 -28.91 -15.35
CA ALA A 228 -13.15 -29.18 -15.43
C ALA A 228 -12.39 -28.63 -14.20
N VAL A 229 -12.65 -27.38 -13.82
CA VAL A 229 -12.04 -26.75 -12.64
C VAL A 229 -12.48 -27.43 -11.35
N ALA A 230 -13.76 -27.80 -11.23
CA ALA A 230 -14.27 -28.51 -10.06
C ALA A 230 -13.57 -29.85 -9.83
N LYS A 231 -13.27 -30.59 -10.91
CA LYS A 231 -12.51 -31.86 -10.85
C LYS A 231 -11.10 -31.65 -10.30
N ILE A 232 -10.36 -30.65 -10.79
CA ILE A 232 -9.01 -30.34 -10.30
C ILE A 232 -9.06 -29.90 -8.83
N LYS A 233 -10.01 -29.04 -8.46
CA LYS A 233 -10.17 -28.61 -7.06
C LYS A 233 -10.46 -29.78 -6.13
N ALA A 234 -11.29 -30.73 -6.56
CA ALA A 234 -11.59 -31.95 -5.80
C ALA A 234 -10.33 -32.83 -5.62
N GLN A 235 -9.50 -32.98 -6.65
CA GLN A 235 -8.23 -33.70 -6.58
C GLN A 235 -7.25 -33.05 -5.59
N GLN A 236 -7.09 -31.72 -5.67
CA GLN A 236 -6.23 -30.95 -4.78
C GLN A 236 -6.68 -30.99 -3.31
N ALA A 237 -7.99 -31.08 -3.08
CA ALA A 237 -8.55 -31.25 -1.74
C ALA A 237 -8.28 -32.65 -1.17
N SER A 238 -8.21 -33.68 -2.02
CA SER A 238 -7.91 -35.05 -1.57
C SER A 238 -6.44 -35.26 -1.23
N GLU A 239 -5.51 -34.57 -1.90
CA GLU A 239 -4.07 -34.64 -1.61
C GLU A 239 -3.65 -33.85 -0.37
N ASN A 240 -4.49 -32.95 0.12
CA ASN A 240 -4.20 -32.09 1.26
C ASN A 240 -5.25 -32.28 2.34
N PRO A 241 -5.18 -33.36 3.15
CA PRO A 241 -6.00 -33.44 4.33
C PRO A 241 -5.72 -32.21 5.19
N ALA A 242 -6.78 -31.48 5.56
CA ALA A 242 -6.69 -30.32 6.43
C ALA A 242 -5.86 -30.68 7.68
N PRO A 243 -5.03 -29.76 8.20
CA PRO A 243 -4.28 -30.03 9.41
C PRO A 243 -5.28 -30.39 10.51
N ILE A 244 -5.14 -31.60 11.04
CA ILE A 244 -5.88 -32.10 12.20
C ILE A 244 -5.77 -31.03 13.27
N GLN A 245 -6.89 -30.40 13.62
CA GLN A 245 -6.96 -29.54 14.80
C GLN A 245 -6.63 -30.43 16.00
N LYS A 246 -5.41 -30.29 16.52
CA LYS A 246 -5.09 -30.83 17.83
C LYS A 246 -5.65 -29.84 18.83
N ASP A 247 -6.85 -30.12 19.29
CA ASP A 247 -7.38 -29.59 20.54
C ASP A 247 -6.38 -29.94 21.65
N THR A 248 -5.74 -28.92 22.25
CA THR A 248 -5.11 -29.02 23.57
C THR A 248 -5.16 -27.66 24.23
#